data_AF-A0A9C7LB06-F1
#
_entry.id   AF-A0A9C7LB06-F1
#
_cell.length_a   1.000
_cell.length_b   1.000
_cell.length_c   1.000
_cell.angle_alpha   90.00
_cell.angle_beta   90.00
_cell.angle_gamma   90.00
#
_symmetry.space_group_name_H-M   'P 1'
#
loop_
_entity.id
_entity.type
_entity.pdbx_description
1 polymer ?
#
loop_
_entity_poly.entity_id
_entity_poly.type
_entity_poly.pdbx_seq_one_letter_code
_entity_poly.pdbx_strand_id
1 'polypeptide(L)' 'MWIITCYLDSNISMFEFSTEQEAREQFKKMKGSKILSEVVYFNDACFQQESA' A
#
# COMPACT_ATOMS: atom_id res chain seq x y z
N MET A 1 1.16 5.51 -3.50
CA MET A 1 -0.03 4.60 -3.46
C MET A 1 0.19 3.57 -2.37
N TRP A 2 -0.84 3.13 -1.66
CA TRP A 2 -0.71 2.18 -0.55
C TRP A 2 -1.48 0.91 -0.87
N ILE A 3 -0.85 -0.25 -0.68
CA ILE A 3 -1.47 -1.56 -0.90
C ILE A 3 -1.47 -2.33 0.42
N ILE A 4 -2.62 -2.90 0.78
CA ILE A 4 -2.72 -3.90 1.83
C ILE A 4 -2.93 -5.25 1.17
N THR A 5 -1.99 -6.17 1.41
CA THR A 5 -2.18 -7.58 1.07
C THR A 5 -2.64 -8.30 2.34
N CYS A 6 -3.78 -8.97 2.28
CA CYS A 6 -4.35 -9.72 3.39
C CYS A 6 -4.50 -11.19 3.00
N TYR A 7 -3.92 -12.06 3.82
CA TYR A 7 -4.09 -13.50 3.78
C TYR A 7 -5.02 -13.94 4.92
N LEU A 8 -6.15 -14.53 4.53
CA LEU A 8 -7.16 -15.05 5.45
C LEU A 8 -7.84 -16.25 4.80
N ASP A 9 -8.04 -17.32 5.56
CA ASP A 9 -8.79 -18.52 5.14
C ASP A 9 -8.34 -19.11 3.78
N SER A 10 -7.02 -19.20 3.57
CA SER A 10 -6.41 -19.67 2.31
C SER A 10 -6.71 -18.81 1.09
N ASN A 11 -7.17 -17.57 1.30
CA ASN A 11 -7.39 -16.57 0.27
C ASN A 11 -6.44 -15.39 0.43
N ILE A 12 -5.97 -14.86 -0.70
CA ILE A 12 -5.16 -13.64 -0.75
C ILE A 12 -6.02 -12.55 -1.40
N SER A 13 -6.23 -11.46 -0.66
CA SER A 13 -6.90 -10.25 -1.15
C SER A 13 -5.92 -9.09 -1.14
N MET A 14 -5.98 -8.25 -2.18
CA MET A 14 -5.21 -7.01 -2.25
C MET A 14 -6.17 -5.82 -2.30
N PHE A 15 -5.85 -4.79 -1.52
CA PHE A 15 -6.64 -3.57 -1.41
C PHE A 15 -5.75 -2.37 -1.68
N GLU A 16 -6.18 -1.50 -2.60
CA GLU A 16 -5.44 -0.30 -3.00
C GLU A 16 -6.05 0.94 -2.36
N PHE A 17 -5.19 1.84 -1.89
CA PHE A 17 -5.56 3.08 -1.21
C PHE A 17 -4.72 4.24 -1.72
N SER A 18 -5.33 5.43 -1.74
CA SER A 18 -4.66 6.64 -2.22
C SER A 18 -3.80 7.30 -1.15
N THR A 19 -4.19 7.20 0.13
CA THR A 19 -3.50 7.85 1.26
C THR A 19 -3.03 6.85 2.31
N GLU A 20 -1.94 7.18 3.00
CA GLU A 20 -1.40 6.35 4.10
C GLU A 20 -2.42 6.20 5.23
N GLN A 21 -3.10 7.30 5.58
CA GLN A 21 -4.03 7.32 6.70
C GLN A 21 -5.18 6.34 6.48
N GLU A 22 -5.81 6.37 5.31
CA GLU A 22 -6.90 5.46 4.96
C GLU A 22 -6.45 4.00 5.02
N ALA A 23 -5.28 3.70 4.44
CA ALA A 23 -4.70 2.37 4.47
C ALA A 23 -4.44 1.91 5.93
N ARG A 24 -3.86 2.75 6.78
CA ARG A 24 -3.60 2.41 8.19
C ARG A 24 -4.86 2.21 9.01
N GLU A 25 -5.90 2.99 8.77
CA GLU A 25 -7.18 2.83 9.45
C GLU A 25 -7.84 1.50 9.07
N GLN A 26 -7.79 1.11 7.80
CA GLN A 26 -8.30 -0.18 7.34
C GLN A 26 -7.44 -1.34 7.83
N PHE A 27 -6.11 -1.19 7.81
CA PHE A 27 -5.17 -2.18 8.30
C PHE A 27 -5.48 -2.58 9.75
N LYS A 28 -5.77 -1.61 10.63
CA LYS A 28 -6.15 -1.88 12.03
C LYS A 28 -7.45 -2.68 12.17
N LYS A 29 -8.40 -2.49 11.25
CA LYS A 29 -9.72 -3.16 11.27
C LYS A 29 -9.69 -4.56 10.65
N MET A 30 -8.78 -4.82 9.72
CA MET A 30 -8.65 -6.10 9.02
C MET A 30 -8.13 -7.21 9.95
N LYS A 31 -8.67 -8.43 9.78
CA LYS A 31 -8.23 -9.65 10.46
C LYS A 31 -7.35 -10.51 9.52
N GLY A 32 -6.61 -11.45 10.07
CA GLY A 32 -5.70 -12.31 9.31
C GLY A 32 -4.27 -11.78 9.24
N SER A 33 -3.43 -12.44 8.44
CA SER A 33 -2.05 -12.02 8.19
C SER A 33 -2.04 -10.95 7.12
N LYS A 34 -1.60 -9.74 7.46
CA LYS A 34 -1.69 -8.57 6.58
C LYS A 34 -0.36 -7.85 6.50
N ILE A 35 -0.05 -7.37 5.31
CA ILE A 35 1.15 -6.59 5.00
C ILE A 35 0.69 -5.28 4.38
N LEU A 36 1.21 -4.16 4.89
CA LEU A 36 1.03 -2.84 4.32
C LEU A 36 2.29 -2.50 3.52
N SER A 37 2.11 -2.14 2.25
CA SER A 37 3.18 -1.79 1.34
C SER A 37 2.92 -0.41 0.74
N GLU A 38 3.96 0.41 0.71
CA GLU A 38 3.95 1.68 -0.02
C GLU A 38 4.51 1.45 -1.42
N VAL A 39 3.76 1.91 -2.42
CA VAL A 39 4.17 1.93 -3.82
C VAL A 39 4.50 3.36 -4.20
N VAL A 40 5.79 3.62 -4.38
CA VAL A 40 6.36 4.89 -4.82
C VAL A 40 6.70 4.75 -6.30
N TYR A 41 6.11 5.60 -7.15
CA TYR A 41 6.42 5.61 -8.57
C TYR A 41 7.63 6.51 -8.82
N PHE A 42 8.56 6.05 -9.64
CA PHE A 42 9.76 6.81 -10.01
C PHE A 42 9.46 8.16 -10.70
N ASN A 43 8.24 8.35 -11.22
CA ASN A 43 7.77 9.59 -11.82
C ASN A 43 7.25 10.64 -10.81
N ASP A 44 7.28 10.36 -9.51
CA ASP A 44 7.00 11.40 -8.52
C ASP A 44 7.98 12.56 -8.73
N ALA A 45 7.49 13.79 -8.75
CA ALA A 45 8.30 14.97 -9.05
C ALA A 45 9.52 15.13 -8.10
N CYS A 46 9.46 14.50 -6.93
CA CYS A 46 10.57 14.46 -5.98
C CYS A 46 11.72 13.50 -6.37
N PHE A 47 11.51 12.63 -7.36
CA PHE A 47 12.47 11.64 -7.86
C PHE A 47 12.86 11.87 -9.32
N GLN A 48 12.39 12.95 -9.95
CA GLN A 48 12.94 13.41 -11.23
C GLN A 48 14.36 13.93 -10.98
N GLN A 49 15.32 13.02 -10.97
CA GLN A 49 16.73 13.34 -11.05
C GLN A 49 16.95 14.09 -12.37
N GLU A 50 17.21 15.39 -12.28
CA GLU A 50 17.72 16.18 -13.41
C GLU A 50 18.92 15.43 -13.99
N SER A 51 18.70 14.79 -15.13
CA SER A 51 19.79 14.24 -15.93
C SER A 51 20.44 15.44 -16.60
N ALA A 52 21.67 15.74 -16.14
CA ALA A 52 22.51 16.86 -16.54
C ALA A 52 22.70 17.00 -18.05
#